data_AF-A0A1B8YAJ7-F1
#
_entry.id   AF-A0A1B8YAJ7-F1
#
_cell.length_a   1.000
_cell.length_b   1.000
_cell.length_c   1.000
_cell.angle_alpha   90.00
_cell.angle_beta   90.00
_cell.angle_gamma   90.00
#
_symmetry.space_group_name_H-M   'P 1'
#
loop_
_entity.id
_entity.type
_entity.pdbx_description
1 polymer ?
#
loop_
_entity_poly.entity_id
_entity_poly.type
_entity_poly.pdbx_seq_one_letter_code
_entity_poly.pdbx_strand_id
1 'polypeptide(L)'
;MLLYITIQIPQSLCNEPCAPGYRKSKREGAPSCCYDCVPCVDGEMSNTSDSPKCFKCPEYQMSNKERTACVSKFINYLSYEDTLGASLASVALMLFLTTSTVQGIFVKYWETPIVRANNQNLSCLLLISLMLCFLCTLLFIGRPTQICCLLRQVTFGIVFTISVSSVLAKTLTVIIAFNATKPGSKLKKYVGTQLAIVLVIICSLGKIGISTMWMASCPPFLEADMFSEMDTIILKCNEGSVTFFFCIIGYIGTLALLSFIAAFLAKDFPDRFNEAKNITFSMLGFCSVWVAFVPAYLSSKGSRMVAVEIFAILSSSAGLLGCIFAPKCYIIFIRPELNTRVVVVARNQ
;
A
#
# COMPACT_ATOMS: atom_id res chain seq x y z
N MET A 1 18.68 29.65 -73.87
CA MET A 1 18.05 29.46 -72.55
C MET A 1 16.54 29.50 -72.78
N LEU A 2 15.93 28.36 -73.08
CA LEU A 2 14.47 28.27 -73.30
C LEU A 2 13.79 28.21 -71.93
N LEU A 3 13.08 29.27 -71.54
CA LEU A 3 12.17 29.26 -70.41
C LEU A 3 10.93 28.43 -70.81
N TYR A 4 10.81 27.21 -70.26
CA TYR A 4 9.53 26.50 -70.28
C TYR A 4 8.59 27.20 -69.30
N ILE A 5 7.61 27.93 -69.82
CA ILE A 5 6.47 28.42 -69.04
C ILE A 5 5.53 27.23 -68.87
N THR A 6 5.54 26.61 -67.68
CA THR A 6 4.51 25.64 -67.29
C THR A 6 3.19 26.37 -67.06
N ILE A 7 2.27 26.27 -68.02
CA ILE A 7 0.88 26.73 -67.86
C ILE A 7 0.19 25.74 -66.92
N GLN A 8 -0.06 26.15 -65.67
CA GLN A 8 -0.79 25.37 -64.69
C GLN A 8 -2.29 25.62 -64.87
N ILE A 9 -3.05 24.59 -65.27
CA ILE A 9 -4.49 24.67 -65.49
C ILE A 9 -5.19 24.87 -64.13
N PRO A 10 -6.05 25.89 -63.95
CA PRO A 10 -6.75 26.10 -62.69
C PRO A 10 -7.73 24.96 -62.44
N GLN A 11 -7.70 24.40 -61.22
CA GLN A 11 -8.62 23.34 -60.80
C GLN A 11 -9.96 23.94 -60.37
N SER A 12 -11.06 23.39 -60.88
CA SER A 12 -12.44 23.80 -60.57
C SER A 12 -12.91 23.24 -59.22
N LEU A 13 -12.24 23.57 -58.12
CA LEU A 13 -12.56 23.10 -56.78
C LEU A 13 -13.27 24.20 -55.97
N CYS A 14 -14.30 23.83 -55.22
CA CYS A 14 -15.01 24.77 -54.35
C CYS A 14 -14.15 25.17 -53.14
N ASN A 15 -13.48 24.19 -52.53
CA ASN A 15 -12.56 24.35 -51.40
C ASN A 15 -11.37 23.40 -51.59
N GLU A 16 -10.29 23.64 -50.86
CA GLU A 16 -9.14 22.72 -50.83
C GLU A 16 -9.53 21.38 -50.16
N PRO A 17 -8.91 20.26 -50.59
CA PRO A 17 -9.13 18.95 -49.96
C PRO A 17 -8.73 18.97 -48.48
N CYS A 18 -9.48 18.28 -47.62
CA CYS A 18 -9.16 18.25 -46.20
C CYS A 18 -7.81 17.54 -45.94
N ALA A 19 -6.96 18.11 -45.09
CA ALA A 19 -5.75 17.43 -44.64
C ALA A 19 -6.11 16.17 -43.81
N PRO A 20 -5.19 15.18 -43.72
CA PRO A 20 -5.28 14.12 -42.71
C PRO A 20 -5.54 14.70 -41.31
N GLY A 21 -6.31 13.99 -40.48
CA GLY A 21 -6.80 14.47 -39.18
C GLY A 21 -8.11 15.26 -39.21
N TYR A 22 -8.63 15.56 -40.40
CA TYR A 22 -9.90 16.25 -40.61
C TYR A 22 -10.88 15.39 -41.41
N ARG A 23 -12.18 15.60 -41.16
CA ARG A 23 -13.29 15.05 -41.95
C ARG A 23 -14.09 16.14 -42.62
N LYS A 24 -14.76 15.77 -43.71
CA LYS A 24 -15.76 16.61 -44.35
C LYS A 24 -16.96 16.83 -43.43
N SER A 25 -17.44 18.07 -43.40
CA SER A 25 -18.72 18.46 -42.83
C SER A 25 -19.54 19.19 -43.89
N LYS A 26 -20.80 18.79 -44.07
CA LYS A 26 -21.67 19.41 -45.07
C LYS A 26 -21.94 20.86 -44.69
N ARG A 27 -21.74 21.77 -45.64
CA ARG A 27 -22.10 23.18 -45.49
C ARG A 27 -23.58 23.35 -45.83
N GLU A 28 -24.38 23.84 -44.88
CA GLU A 28 -25.81 24.07 -45.11
C GLU A 28 -26.02 25.13 -46.19
N GLY A 29 -26.92 24.85 -47.15
CA GLY A 29 -27.23 25.74 -48.27
C GLY A 29 -26.25 25.73 -49.46
N ALA A 30 -25.12 25.02 -49.38
CA ALA A 30 -24.14 24.92 -50.47
C ALA A 30 -24.30 23.64 -51.32
N PRO A 31 -23.78 23.61 -52.57
CA PRO A 31 -23.70 22.40 -53.38
C PRO A 31 -22.93 21.27 -52.69
N SER A 32 -23.19 20.01 -53.05
CA SER A 32 -22.58 18.83 -52.41
C SER A 32 -21.04 18.76 -52.52
N CYS A 33 -20.45 19.47 -53.49
CA CYS A 33 -19.01 19.58 -53.66
C CYS A 33 -18.34 20.59 -52.71
N CYS A 34 -19.12 21.40 -52.00
CA CYS A 34 -18.64 22.41 -51.05
C CYS A 34 -18.86 21.91 -49.60
N TYR A 35 -17.76 21.74 -48.87
CA TYR A 35 -17.77 21.23 -47.50
C TYR A 35 -16.73 21.95 -46.65
N ASP A 36 -16.92 21.91 -45.33
CA ASP A 36 -15.96 22.42 -44.36
C ASP A 36 -15.10 21.27 -43.83
N CYS A 37 -13.82 21.54 -43.55
CA CYS A 37 -12.92 20.58 -42.93
C CYS A 37 -12.99 20.74 -41.41
N VAL A 38 -13.54 19.72 -40.74
CA VAL A 38 -13.69 19.70 -39.28
C VAL A 38 -12.73 18.66 -38.71
N PRO A 39 -11.95 18.99 -37.66
CA PRO A 39 -11.02 18.03 -37.08
C PRO A 39 -11.78 16.80 -36.53
N CYS A 40 -11.17 15.61 -36.60
CA CYS A 40 -11.72 14.40 -35.98
C CYS A 40 -11.95 14.61 -34.48
N VAL A 41 -12.90 13.92 -33.86
CA VAL A 41 -13.09 14.04 -32.39
C VAL A 41 -12.06 13.21 -31.62
N ASP A 42 -11.97 13.41 -30.31
CA ASP A 42 -11.03 12.66 -29.47
C ASP A 42 -11.29 11.15 -29.55
N GLY A 43 -10.22 10.37 -29.74
CA GLY A 43 -10.29 8.92 -29.96
C GLY A 43 -10.56 8.50 -31.41
N GLU A 44 -10.74 9.44 -32.34
CA GLU A 44 -10.86 9.18 -33.78
C GLU A 44 -9.66 9.71 -34.57
N MET A 45 -9.40 9.11 -35.73
CA MET A 45 -8.34 9.53 -36.64
C MET A 45 -8.77 9.46 -38.12
N SER A 46 -8.04 10.18 -38.98
CA SER A 46 -8.14 10.11 -40.44
C SER A 46 -6.74 10.17 -41.05
N ASN A 47 -6.28 9.08 -41.67
CA ASN A 47 -4.94 9.02 -42.27
C ASN A 47 -4.89 9.51 -43.73
N THR A 48 -6.05 9.66 -44.38
CA THR A 48 -6.16 10.03 -45.80
C THR A 48 -6.61 11.48 -45.94
N SER A 49 -6.11 12.14 -46.98
CA SER A 49 -6.62 13.44 -47.40
C SER A 49 -8.05 13.31 -47.91
N ASP A 50 -8.85 14.33 -47.65
CA ASP A 50 -10.19 14.50 -48.16
C ASP A 50 -11.21 13.44 -47.71
N SER A 51 -10.99 12.88 -46.51
CA SER A 51 -11.82 11.82 -45.96
C SER A 51 -13.24 12.30 -45.60
N PRO A 52 -14.30 11.55 -45.95
CA PRO A 52 -15.67 11.90 -45.57
C PRO A 52 -15.96 11.67 -44.08
N LYS A 53 -15.21 10.81 -43.39
CA LYS A 53 -15.46 10.39 -42.01
C LYS A 53 -14.15 10.07 -41.30
N CYS A 54 -14.13 10.23 -39.98
CA CYS A 54 -13.04 9.74 -39.14
C CYS A 54 -13.35 8.32 -38.64
N PHE A 55 -12.30 7.58 -38.28
CA PHE A 55 -12.41 6.22 -37.76
C PHE A 55 -11.95 6.19 -36.32
N LYS A 56 -12.67 5.45 -35.47
CA LYS A 56 -12.33 5.28 -34.06
C LYS A 56 -11.10 4.37 -33.91
N CYS A 57 -10.15 4.77 -33.07
CA CYS A 57 -8.99 3.94 -32.77
C CYS A 57 -9.40 2.69 -31.96
N PRO A 58 -8.67 1.56 -32.13
CA PRO A 58 -8.83 0.38 -31.28
C PRO A 58 -8.60 0.70 -29.80
N GLU A 59 -9.19 -0.07 -28.88
CA GLU A 59 -9.19 0.23 -27.44
C GLU A 59 -7.79 0.37 -26.80
N TYR A 60 -6.79 -0.36 -27.33
CA TYR A 60 -5.40 -0.36 -26.89
C TYR A 60 -4.57 0.80 -27.45
N GLN A 61 -5.16 1.63 -28.33
CA GLN A 61 -4.53 2.76 -28.98
C GLN A 61 -5.33 4.04 -28.72
N MET A 62 -4.63 5.18 -28.73
CA MET A 62 -5.20 6.52 -28.74
C MET A 62 -4.86 7.20 -30.07
N SER A 63 -5.66 8.18 -30.45
CA SER A 63 -5.34 9.02 -31.60
C SER A 63 -4.12 9.90 -31.27
N ASN A 64 -3.16 10.04 -32.18
CA ASN A 64 -2.05 10.97 -31.99
C ASN A 64 -2.54 12.44 -31.97
N LYS A 65 -1.69 13.39 -31.56
CA LYS A 65 -2.07 14.82 -31.48
C LYS A 65 -2.60 15.39 -32.80
N GLU A 66 -2.09 14.90 -33.92
CA GLU A 66 -2.50 15.32 -35.26
C GLU A 66 -3.77 14.61 -35.76
N ARG A 67 -4.28 13.62 -35.02
CA ARG A 67 -5.42 12.77 -35.36
C ARG A 67 -5.28 12.02 -36.69
N THR A 68 -4.05 11.72 -37.07
CA THR A 68 -3.68 11.05 -38.32
C THR A 68 -3.42 9.56 -38.15
N ALA A 69 -3.10 9.11 -36.93
CA ALA A 69 -2.74 7.73 -36.64
C ALA A 69 -3.19 7.30 -35.24
N CYS A 70 -3.38 5.99 -35.08
CA CYS A 70 -3.58 5.37 -33.77
C CYS A 70 -2.23 4.92 -33.20
N VAL A 71 -1.89 5.40 -32.00
CA VAL A 71 -0.66 5.10 -31.27
C VAL A 71 -1.00 4.36 -29.98
N SER A 72 -0.14 3.44 -29.54
CA SER A 72 -0.38 2.69 -28.30
C SER A 72 -0.49 3.63 -27.10
N LYS A 73 -1.50 3.42 -26.24
CA LYS A 73 -1.65 4.18 -24.99
C LYS A 73 -0.48 3.89 -24.03
N PHE A 74 -0.10 4.87 -23.21
CA PHE A 74 0.96 4.72 -22.21
C PHE A 74 0.49 3.86 -21.03
N ILE A 75 1.35 2.99 -20.51
CA ILE A 75 1.04 2.14 -19.35
C ILE A 75 1.36 2.92 -18.07
N ASN A 76 0.35 3.18 -17.24
CA ASN A 76 0.51 3.88 -15.96
C ASN A 76 0.59 2.86 -14.80
N TYR A 77 1.73 2.80 -14.14
CA TYR A 77 1.98 2.02 -12.91
C TYR A 77 2.95 2.80 -12.01
N LEU A 78 3.04 2.46 -10.72
CA LEU A 78 3.98 3.11 -9.80
C LEU A 78 5.40 2.63 -10.09
N SER A 79 6.19 3.40 -10.84
CA SER A 79 7.54 3.01 -11.26
C SER A 79 8.61 3.37 -10.22
N TYR A 80 9.71 2.62 -10.20
CA TYR A 80 10.92 3.00 -9.45
C TYR A 80 11.60 4.25 -10.02
N GLU A 81 11.31 4.57 -11.28
CA GLU A 81 11.83 5.78 -11.95
C GLU A 81 11.05 7.04 -11.56
N ASP A 82 9.81 6.88 -11.08
CA ASP A 82 9.01 8.00 -10.62
C ASP A 82 9.49 8.48 -9.25
N THR A 83 9.49 9.80 -9.02
CA THR A 83 9.90 10.40 -7.74
C THR A 83 9.10 9.83 -6.54
N LEU A 84 7.80 9.57 -6.74
CA LEU A 84 6.94 8.97 -5.72
C LEU A 84 7.31 7.51 -5.44
N GLY A 85 7.55 6.70 -6.46
CA GLY A 85 7.93 5.30 -6.28
C GLY A 85 9.34 5.16 -5.68
N ALA A 86 10.30 5.93 -6.18
CA ALA A 86 11.66 5.98 -5.64
C ALA A 86 11.70 6.42 -4.17
N SER A 87 10.94 7.47 -3.80
CA SER A 87 10.89 7.94 -2.42
C SER A 87 10.27 6.90 -1.48
N LEU A 88 9.14 6.29 -1.84
CA LEU A 88 8.53 5.22 -1.03
C LEU A 88 9.46 4.00 -0.87
N ALA A 89 10.11 3.56 -1.95
CA ALA A 89 11.09 2.47 -1.89
C ALA A 89 12.27 2.79 -0.98
N SER A 90 12.81 4.01 -1.07
CA SER A 90 13.92 4.44 -0.22
C SER A 90 13.53 4.48 1.26
N VAL A 91 12.34 4.99 1.59
CA VAL A 91 11.82 5.01 2.96
C VAL A 91 11.63 3.58 3.49
N ALA A 92 11.10 2.67 2.68
CA ALA A 92 10.94 1.26 3.05
C ALA A 92 12.29 0.61 3.39
N LEU A 93 13.32 0.82 2.56
CA LEU A 93 14.66 0.30 2.80
C LEU A 93 15.32 0.91 4.05
N MET A 94 15.19 2.22 4.24
CA MET A 94 15.72 2.89 5.44
C MET A 94 15.07 2.37 6.73
N LEU A 95 13.75 2.16 6.72
CA LEU A 95 13.03 1.59 7.85
C LEU A 95 13.41 0.13 8.10
N PHE A 96 13.60 -0.66 7.04
CA PHE A 96 14.11 -2.03 7.14
C PHE A 96 15.50 -2.08 7.80
N LEU A 97 16.45 -1.27 7.33
CA LEU A 97 17.81 -1.18 7.90
C LEU A 97 17.78 -0.72 9.37
N THR A 98 16.95 0.27 9.68
CA THR A 98 16.76 0.76 11.05
C THR A 98 16.23 -0.35 11.95
N THR A 99 15.21 -1.08 11.50
CA THR A 99 14.61 -2.18 12.26
C THR A 99 15.58 -3.35 12.44
N SER A 100 16.37 -3.67 11.42
CA SER A 100 17.44 -4.67 11.49
C SER A 100 18.50 -4.29 12.52
N THR A 101 18.88 -3.02 12.58
CA THR A 101 19.80 -2.49 13.60
C THR A 101 19.20 -2.65 15.00
N VAL A 102 17.93 -2.27 15.20
CA VAL A 102 17.21 -2.46 16.47
C VAL A 102 17.16 -3.94 16.86
N GLN A 103 16.85 -4.83 15.91
CA GLN A 103 16.87 -6.28 16.14
C GLN A 103 18.25 -6.77 16.57
N GLY A 104 19.32 -6.33 15.90
CA GLY A 104 20.70 -6.66 16.27
C GLY A 104 21.06 -6.21 17.69
N ILE A 105 20.59 -5.04 18.10
CA ILE A 105 20.75 -4.53 19.48
C ILE A 105 20.01 -5.44 20.48
N PHE A 106 18.77 -5.82 20.21
CA PHE A 106 17.99 -6.69 21.09
C PHE A 106 18.63 -8.09 21.23
N VAL A 107 19.21 -8.63 20.16
CA VAL A 107 19.96 -9.90 20.19
C VAL A 107 21.27 -9.74 20.97
N LYS A 108 22.01 -8.65 20.77
CA LYS A 108 23.26 -8.40 21.52
C LYS A 108 23.02 -8.26 23.02
N TYR A 109 21.93 -7.62 23.42
CA TYR A 109 21.55 -7.38 24.82
C TYR A 109 20.48 -8.35 25.33
N TRP A 110 20.40 -9.55 24.75
CA TRP A 110 19.36 -10.55 25.04
C TRP A 110 19.22 -10.88 26.53
N GLU A 111 20.35 -11.04 27.23
CA GLU A 111 20.39 -11.39 28.65
C GLU A 111 20.14 -10.20 29.60
N THR A 112 19.97 -8.98 29.07
CA THR A 112 19.73 -7.81 29.92
C THR A 112 18.34 -7.83 30.53
N PRO A 113 18.18 -7.36 31.78
CA PRO A 113 16.89 -7.40 32.46
C PRO A 113 15.82 -6.61 31.71
N ILE A 114 16.17 -5.55 30.96
CA ILE A 114 15.23 -4.80 30.10
C ILE A 114 14.64 -5.70 29.00
N VAL A 115 15.46 -6.45 28.27
CA VAL A 115 14.98 -7.30 27.15
C VAL A 115 14.21 -8.50 27.68
N ARG A 116 14.73 -9.16 28.72
CA ARG A 116 14.10 -10.35 29.33
C ARG A 116 12.75 -10.04 29.99
N ALA A 117 12.64 -8.89 30.66
CA ALA A 117 11.39 -8.40 31.23
C ALA A 117 10.30 -8.18 30.17
N ASN A 118 10.71 -7.88 28.93
CA ASN A 118 9.84 -7.42 27.87
C ASN A 118 9.36 -8.53 26.92
N ASN A 119 9.29 -9.76 27.44
CA ASN A 119 8.95 -10.96 26.66
C ASN A 119 9.71 -10.99 25.32
N GLN A 120 11.03 -11.21 25.43
CA GLN A 120 12.00 -11.12 24.32
C GLN A 120 11.56 -11.82 23.03
N ASN A 121 10.84 -12.94 23.13
CA ASN A 121 10.35 -13.70 21.99
C ASN A 121 9.30 -12.93 21.18
N LEU A 122 8.32 -12.29 21.84
CA LEU A 122 7.30 -11.47 21.17
C LEU A 122 7.90 -10.20 20.58
N SER A 123 8.85 -9.57 21.30
CA SER A 123 9.52 -8.37 20.81
C SER A 123 10.38 -8.67 19.57
N CYS A 124 11.07 -9.82 19.55
CA CYS A 124 11.80 -10.32 18.38
C CYS A 124 10.85 -10.64 17.21
N LEU A 125 9.74 -11.35 17.48
CA LEU A 125 8.72 -11.67 16.48
C LEU A 125 8.13 -10.40 15.84
N LEU A 126 7.82 -9.39 16.65
CA LEU A 126 7.31 -8.10 16.19
C LEU A 126 8.33 -7.35 15.32
N LEU A 127 9.61 -7.33 15.69
CA LEU A 127 10.65 -6.69 14.86
C LEU A 127 10.86 -7.43 13.53
N ILE A 128 10.84 -8.76 13.54
CA ILE A 128 10.92 -9.57 12.31
C ILE A 128 9.72 -9.30 11.42
N SER A 129 8.50 -9.27 11.97
CA SER A 129 7.31 -8.98 11.17
C SER A 129 7.32 -7.55 10.64
N LEU A 130 7.79 -6.56 11.41
CA LEU A 130 7.97 -5.18 10.92
C LEU A 130 8.99 -5.10 9.77
N MET A 131 10.13 -5.81 9.86
CA MET A 131 11.09 -5.90 8.75
C MET A 131 10.43 -6.43 7.48
N LEU A 132 9.65 -7.50 7.60
CA LEU A 132 8.90 -8.07 6.49
C LEU A 132 7.80 -7.13 5.97
N CYS A 133 7.15 -6.33 6.84
CA CYS A 133 6.18 -5.31 6.43
C CYS A 133 6.84 -4.24 5.56
N PHE A 134 8.04 -3.77 5.92
CA PHE A 134 8.76 -2.79 5.11
C PHE A 134 9.14 -3.38 3.75
N LEU A 135 9.67 -4.61 3.73
CA LEU A 135 10.03 -5.28 2.47
C LEU A 135 8.81 -5.61 1.59
N CYS A 136 7.67 -5.98 2.17
CA CYS A 136 6.50 -6.36 1.38
C CYS A 136 5.96 -5.18 0.56
N THR A 137 6.17 -3.93 1.00
CA THR A 137 5.78 -2.75 0.22
C THR A 137 6.51 -2.64 -1.13
N LEU A 138 7.69 -3.24 -1.26
CA LEU A 138 8.42 -3.27 -2.54
C LEU A 138 7.71 -4.12 -3.60
N LEU A 139 6.88 -5.09 -3.19
CA LEU A 139 6.03 -5.88 -4.10
C LEU A 139 4.92 -5.04 -4.76
N PHE A 140 4.61 -3.87 -4.19
CA PHE A 140 3.61 -2.94 -4.72
C PHE A 140 4.21 -1.98 -5.76
N ILE A 141 5.54 -1.86 -5.84
CA ILE A 141 6.25 -0.92 -6.72
C ILE A 141 6.80 -1.68 -7.93
N GLY A 142 6.69 -1.07 -9.11
CA GLY A 142 7.15 -1.61 -10.38
C GLY A 142 6.00 -2.11 -11.26
N ARG A 143 6.36 -2.74 -12.37
CA ARG A 143 5.38 -3.24 -13.35
C ARG A 143 4.63 -4.43 -12.75
N PRO A 144 3.30 -4.38 -12.59
CA PRO A 144 2.54 -5.47 -12.00
C PRO A 144 2.58 -6.70 -12.92
N THR A 145 2.95 -7.83 -12.34
CA THR A 145 2.85 -9.16 -12.97
C THR A 145 1.75 -9.96 -12.28
N GLN A 146 1.25 -11.02 -12.94
CA GLN A 146 0.23 -11.88 -12.33
C GLN A 146 0.69 -12.43 -10.97
N ILE A 147 1.95 -12.84 -10.84
CA ILE A 147 2.52 -13.36 -9.59
C ILE A 147 2.56 -12.28 -8.51
N CYS A 148 2.98 -11.05 -8.86
CA CYS A 148 2.98 -9.93 -7.92
C CYS A 148 1.57 -9.63 -7.41
N CYS A 149 0.55 -9.64 -8.28
CA CYS A 149 -0.84 -9.38 -7.88
C CYS A 149 -1.34 -10.40 -6.85
N LEU A 150 -0.99 -11.68 -7.02
CA LEU A 150 -1.36 -12.75 -6.08
C LEU A 150 -0.65 -12.61 -4.73
N LEU A 151 0.64 -12.33 -4.74
CA LEU A 151 1.46 -12.34 -3.52
C LEU A 151 1.28 -11.07 -2.69
N ARG A 152 1.10 -9.91 -3.34
CA ARG A 152 1.14 -8.60 -2.69
C ARG A 152 0.20 -8.49 -1.49
N GLN A 153 -1.11 -8.70 -1.69
CA GLN A 153 -2.11 -8.59 -0.62
C GLN A 153 -2.01 -9.72 0.41
N VAL A 154 -1.67 -10.93 -0.03
CA VAL A 154 -1.54 -12.10 0.85
C VAL A 154 -0.36 -11.93 1.79
N THR A 155 0.82 -11.60 1.25
CA THR A 155 2.04 -11.34 2.02
C THR A 155 1.82 -10.19 2.98
N PHE A 156 1.29 -9.05 2.50
CA PHE A 156 0.95 -7.92 3.37
C PHE A 156 0.00 -8.37 4.49
N GLY A 157 -1.11 -9.00 4.15
CA GLY A 157 -2.13 -9.38 5.12
C GLY A 157 -1.63 -10.32 6.22
N ILE A 158 -0.80 -11.31 5.86
CA ILE A 158 -0.24 -12.28 6.82
C ILE A 158 0.79 -11.59 7.73
N VAL A 159 1.78 -10.91 7.15
CA VAL A 159 2.87 -10.29 7.91
C VAL A 159 2.35 -9.21 8.85
N PHE A 160 1.39 -8.42 8.37
CA PHE A 160 0.77 -7.35 9.16
C PHE A 160 -0.10 -7.92 10.29
N THR A 161 -0.79 -9.04 10.05
CA THR A 161 -1.51 -9.76 11.11
C THR A 161 -0.58 -10.27 12.21
N ILE A 162 0.59 -10.83 11.85
CA ILE A 162 1.60 -11.26 12.84
C ILE A 162 2.05 -10.06 13.68
N SER A 163 2.28 -8.90 13.06
CA SER A 163 2.67 -7.68 13.76
C SER A 163 1.61 -7.23 14.78
N VAL A 164 0.37 -7.04 14.33
CA VAL A 164 -0.72 -6.56 15.20
C VAL A 164 -1.06 -7.57 16.29
N SER A 165 -1.13 -8.86 15.96
CA SER A 165 -1.39 -9.90 16.97
C SER A 165 -0.25 -10.04 17.99
N SER A 166 1.01 -9.78 17.60
CA SER A 166 2.13 -9.73 18.56
C SER A 166 1.97 -8.57 19.55
N VAL A 167 1.50 -7.41 19.10
CA VAL A 167 1.17 -6.28 19.98
C VAL A 167 0.01 -6.62 20.90
N LEU A 168 -1.06 -7.22 20.38
CA LEU A 168 -2.20 -7.71 21.17
C LEU A 168 -1.76 -8.71 22.25
N ALA A 169 -0.99 -9.71 21.86
CA ALA A 169 -0.51 -10.75 22.76
C ALA A 169 0.37 -10.15 23.86
N LYS A 170 1.18 -9.14 23.52
CA LYS A 170 2.01 -8.42 24.45
C LYS A 170 1.19 -7.63 25.47
N THR A 171 0.22 -6.84 25.04
CA THR A 171 -0.64 -6.06 25.95
C THR A 171 -1.49 -6.95 26.84
N LEU A 172 -2.06 -8.04 26.30
CA LEU A 172 -2.79 -9.03 27.09
C LEU A 172 -1.91 -9.72 28.12
N THR A 173 -0.65 -10.02 27.80
CA THR A 173 0.30 -10.59 28.76
C THR A 173 0.50 -9.66 29.96
N VAL A 174 0.62 -8.34 29.73
CA VAL A 174 0.72 -7.33 30.79
C VAL A 174 -0.56 -7.29 31.64
N ILE A 175 -1.74 -7.28 31.02
CA ILE A 175 -3.03 -7.32 31.72
C ILE A 175 -3.18 -8.58 32.59
N ILE A 176 -2.82 -9.74 32.05
CA ILE A 176 -2.91 -11.03 32.75
C ILE A 176 -1.92 -11.05 33.92
N ALA A 177 -0.68 -10.60 33.72
CA ALA A 177 0.34 -10.56 34.78
C ALA A 177 -0.12 -9.68 35.95
N PHE A 178 -0.64 -8.48 35.68
CA PHE A 178 -1.12 -7.57 36.72
C PHE A 178 -2.38 -8.10 37.44
N ASN A 179 -3.35 -8.68 36.72
CA ASN A 179 -4.53 -9.24 37.38
C ASN A 179 -4.25 -10.57 38.09
N ALA A 180 -3.15 -11.27 37.78
CA ALA A 180 -2.75 -12.48 38.48
C ALA A 180 -2.14 -12.20 39.87
N THR A 181 -1.63 -11.00 40.13
CA THR A 181 -1.11 -10.63 41.47
C THR A 181 -2.21 -10.37 42.48
N LYS A 182 -3.45 -10.10 42.03
CA LYS A 182 -4.61 -9.90 42.92
C LYS A 182 -4.97 -11.17 43.71
N PRO A 183 -5.29 -11.07 45.01
CA PRO A 183 -5.71 -12.21 45.83
C PRO A 183 -6.92 -12.94 45.21
N GLY A 184 -6.90 -14.28 45.18
CA GLY A 184 -8.01 -15.09 44.63
C GLY A 184 -8.11 -15.18 43.10
N SER A 185 -7.18 -14.60 42.35
CA SER A 185 -7.23 -14.58 40.88
C SER A 185 -6.98 -15.96 40.23
N LYS A 186 -7.95 -16.45 39.46
CA LYS A 186 -7.82 -17.66 38.61
C LYS A 186 -6.83 -17.46 37.45
N LEU A 187 -6.45 -16.21 37.16
CA LEU A 187 -5.54 -15.86 36.06
C LEU A 187 -4.09 -16.29 36.31
N LYS A 188 -3.72 -16.68 37.54
CA LYS A 188 -2.40 -17.22 37.87
C LYS A 188 -2.00 -18.43 37.00
N LYS A 189 -2.96 -19.23 36.56
CA LYS A 189 -2.70 -20.39 35.66
C LYS A 189 -2.29 -19.99 34.23
N TYR A 190 -2.57 -18.75 33.83
CA TYR A 190 -2.37 -18.26 32.47
C TYR A 190 -1.15 -17.33 32.32
N VAL A 191 -0.37 -17.15 33.39
CA VAL A 191 0.85 -16.34 33.37
C VAL A 191 1.95 -17.13 32.66
N GLY A 192 2.19 -16.84 31.38
CA GLY A 192 3.28 -17.48 30.63
C GLY A 192 3.41 -17.01 29.18
N THR A 193 4.65 -16.95 28.69
CA THR A 193 5.00 -16.59 27.31
C THR A 193 4.38 -17.51 26.26
N GLN A 194 4.14 -18.78 26.62
CA GLN A 194 3.58 -19.79 25.72
C GLN A 194 2.15 -19.43 25.26
N LEU A 195 1.32 -18.84 26.14
CA LEU A 195 -0.04 -18.43 25.79
C LEU A 195 -0.05 -17.30 24.75
N ALA A 196 0.87 -16.34 24.88
CA ALA A 196 0.98 -15.21 23.97
C ALA A 196 1.38 -15.65 22.55
N ILE A 197 2.32 -16.61 22.44
CA ILE A 197 2.72 -17.18 21.15
C ILE A 197 1.55 -17.97 20.52
N VAL A 198 0.83 -18.77 21.31
CA VAL A 198 -0.35 -19.51 20.85
C VAL A 198 -1.42 -18.55 20.30
N LEU A 199 -1.66 -17.41 20.96
CA LEU A 199 -2.59 -16.40 20.46
C LEU A 199 -2.17 -15.87 19.08
N VAL A 200 -0.89 -15.52 18.90
CA VAL A 200 -0.36 -15.05 17.61
C VAL A 200 -0.55 -16.10 16.51
N ILE A 201 -0.28 -17.38 16.83
CA ILE A 201 -0.48 -18.49 15.90
C ILE A 201 -1.95 -18.61 15.49
N ILE A 202 -2.89 -18.59 16.44
CA ILE A 202 -4.33 -18.70 16.14
C ILE A 202 -4.79 -17.55 15.25
N CYS A 203 -4.40 -16.31 15.55
CA CYS A 203 -4.72 -15.15 14.72
C CYS A 203 -4.13 -15.29 13.29
N SER A 204 -2.88 -15.75 13.21
CA SER A 204 -2.22 -15.92 11.92
C SER A 204 -2.86 -17.04 11.08
N LEU A 205 -3.24 -18.16 11.70
CA LEU A 205 -3.95 -19.26 11.03
C LEU A 205 -5.32 -18.81 10.50
N GLY A 206 -6.07 -18.02 11.29
CA GLY A 206 -7.32 -17.43 10.83
C GLY A 206 -7.14 -16.58 9.58
N LYS A 207 -6.09 -15.74 9.56
CA LYS A 207 -5.76 -14.92 8.39
C LYS A 207 -5.34 -15.74 7.17
N ILE A 208 -4.52 -16.78 7.39
CA ILE A 208 -4.10 -17.69 6.32
C ILE A 208 -5.33 -18.36 5.71
N GLY A 209 -6.26 -18.87 6.53
CA GLY A 209 -7.49 -19.49 6.04
C GLY A 209 -8.36 -18.56 5.20
N ILE A 210 -8.54 -17.30 5.62
CA ILE A 210 -9.25 -16.28 4.83
C ILE A 210 -8.54 -16.04 3.49
N SER A 211 -7.22 -15.93 3.53
CA SER A 211 -6.41 -15.66 2.34
C SER A 211 -6.44 -16.84 1.36
N THR A 212 -6.36 -18.08 1.83
CA THR A 212 -6.48 -19.27 0.98
C THR A 212 -7.86 -19.40 0.36
N MET A 213 -8.92 -19.06 1.11
CA MET A 213 -10.29 -19.06 0.58
C MET A 213 -10.45 -18.01 -0.51
N TRP A 214 -9.88 -16.82 -0.34
CA TRP A 214 -9.90 -15.78 -1.36
C TRP A 214 -9.19 -16.23 -2.64
N MET A 215 -7.99 -16.80 -2.49
CA MET A 215 -7.17 -17.30 -3.59
C MET A 215 -7.84 -18.45 -4.37
N ALA A 216 -8.61 -19.32 -3.68
CA ALA A 216 -9.31 -20.41 -4.31
C ALA A 216 -10.57 -19.97 -5.08
N SER A 217 -11.29 -18.98 -4.56
CA SER A 217 -12.58 -18.55 -5.12
C SER A 217 -12.45 -17.45 -6.18
N CYS A 218 -11.73 -16.37 -5.85
CA CYS A 218 -11.63 -15.18 -6.69
C CYS A 218 -10.23 -14.55 -6.54
N PRO A 219 -9.17 -15.19 -7.06
CA PRO A 219 -7.81 -14.69 -6.90
C PRO A 219 -7.63 -13.33 -7.59
N PRO A 220 -6.79 -12.43 -7.03
CA PRO A 220 -6.40 -11.20 -7.70
C PRO A 220 -5.76 -11.48 -9.07
N PHE A 221 -6.06 -10.64 -10.06
CA PHE A 221 -5.53 -10.80 -11.42
C PHE A 221 -5.07 -9.46 -11.99
N LEU A 222 -4.17 -9.55 -12.96
CA LEU A 222 -3.71 -8.38 -13.70
C LEU A 222 -4.83 -7.85 -14.61
N GLU A 223 -5.24 -6.61 -14.39
CA GLU A 223 -6.25 -5.92 -15.20
C GLU A 223 -5.64 -4.70 -15.87
N ALA A 224 -5.88 -4.56 -17.17
CA ALA A 224 -5.59 -3.35 -17.93
C ALA A 224 -6.87 -2.53 -18.02
N ASP A 225 -6.98 -1.48 -17.22
CA ASP A 225 -8.11 -0.55 -17.29
C ASP A 225 -7.86 0.43 -18.45
N MET A 226 -8.63 0.22 -19.52
CA MET A 226 -8.51 0.98 -20.78
C MET A 226 -9.53 2.13 -20.89
N PHE A 227 -10.43 2.26 -19.91
CA PHE A 227 -11.61 3.15 -19.98
C PHE A 227 -11.55 4.32 -18.98
N SER A 228 -10.77 4.22 -17.91
CA SER A 228 -10.73 5.25 -16.86
C SER A 228 -10.02 6.55 -17.26
N GLU A 229 -9.06 6.52 -18.20
CA GLU A 229 -8.38 7.70 -18.76
C GLU A 229 -8.27 7.60 -20.29
N MET A 230 -8.47 8.70 -21.01
CA MET A 230 -8.47 8.70 -22.49
C MET A 230 -7.10 8.39 -23.09
N ASP A 231 -6.02 8.74 -22.39
CA ASP A 231 -4.65 8.71 -22.94
C ASP A 231 -3.74 7.64 -22.30
N THR A 232 -4.19 6.99 -21.21
CA THR A 232 -3.37 6.02 -20.46
C THR A 232 -4.11 4.69 -20.23
N ILE A 233 -3.37 3.57 -20.32
CA ILE A 233 -3.80 2.26 -19.84
C ILE A 233 -3.31 2.13 -18.41
N ILE A 234 -4.22 2.07 -17.45
CA ILE A 234 -3.86 1.87 -16.05
C ILE A 234 -3.71 0.36 -15.84
N LEU A 235 -2.47 -0.11 -15.69
CA LEU A 235 -2.20 -1.50 -15.38
C LEU A 235 -2.24 -1.66 -13.86
N LYS A 236 -3.28 -2.34 -13.37
CA LYS A 236 -3.55 -2.50 -11.94
C LYS A 236 -3.76 -3.97 -11.60
N CYS A 237 -3.51 -4.34 -10.35
CA CYS A 237 -3.97 -5.62 -9.83
C CYS A 237 -5.44 -5.44 -9.41
N ASN A 238 -6.35 -6.08 -10.13
CA ASN A 238 -7.73 -6.19 -9.70
C ASN A 238 -7.77 -7.23 -8.58
N GLU A 239 -8.40 -6.86 -7.47
CA GLU A 239 -8.48 -7.69 -6.28
C GLU A 239 -9.49 -8.87 -6.45
N GLY A 240 -10.18 -8.95 -7.59
CA GLY A 240 -11.09 -10.01 -7.97
C GLY A 240 -12.45 -9.92 -7.28
N SER A 241 -12.45 -9.84 -5.95
CA SER A 241 -13.66 -9.67 -5.15
C SER A 241 -13.48 -8.62 -4.07
N VAL A 242 -14.32 -7.58 -4.18
CA VAL A 242 -14.39 -6.47 -3.22
C VAL A 242 -14.73 -6.99 -1.81
N THR A 243 -15.60 -7.99 -1.71
CA THR A 243 -16.00 -8.59 -0.42
C THR A 243 -14.82 -9.23 0.30
N PHE A 244 -14.01 -10.02 -0.40
CA PHE A 244 -12.84 -10.67 0.20
C PHE A 244 -11.76 -9.66 0.60
N PHE A 245 -11.54 -8.64 -0.23
CA PHE A 245 -10.65 -7.53 0.09
C PHE A 245 -11.06 -6.83 1.40
N PHE A 246 -12.34 -6.44 1.54
CA PHE A 246 -12.82 -5.83 2.77
C PHE A 246 -12.87 -6.80 3.96
N CYS A 247 -13.09 -8.10 3.75
CA CYS A 247 -12.95 -9.10 4.81
C CYS A 247 -11.52 -9.13 5.38
N ILE A 248 -10.50 -9.03 4.51
CA ILE A 248 -9.10 -9.01 4.92
C ILE A 248 -8.76 -7.76 5.72
N ILE A 249 -9.19 -6.59 5.24
CA ILE A 249 -9.01 -5.32 5.94
C ILE A 249 -9.79 -5.31 7.25
N GLY A 250 -11.03 -5.82 7.24
CA GLY A 250 -11.87 -5.96 8.42
C GLY A 250 -11.24 -6.84 9.49
N TYR A 251 -10.66 -7.99 9.12
CA TYR A 251 -9.95 -8.87 10.06
C TYR A 251 -8.79 -8.15 10.76
N ILE A 252 -7.95 -7.45 10.00
CA ILE A 252 -6.84 -6.66 10.53
C ILE A 252 -7.37 -5.52 11.40
N GLY A 253 -8.42 -4.82 10.96
CA GLY A 253 -9.06 -3.73 11.69
C GLY A 253 -9.64 -4.19 13.03
N THR A 254 -10.30 -5.36 13.08
CA THR A 254 -10.79 -5.95 14.33
C THR A 254 -9.63 -6.28 15.27
N LEU A 255 -8.56 -6.90 14.78
CA LEU A 255 -7.37 -7.16 15.60
C LEU A 255 -6.73 -5.87 16.12
N ALA A 256 -6.66 -4.82 15.29
CA ALA A 256 -6.12 -3.53 15.68
C ALA A 256 -6.99 -2.84 16.73
N LEU A 257 -8.31 -2.90 16.60
CA LEU A 257 -9.25 -2.37 17.58
C LEU A 257 -9.15 -3.10 18.92
N LEU A 258 -9.11 -4.44 18.90
CA LEU A 258 -8.90 -5.25 20.11
C LEU A 258 -7.55 -4.91 20.78
N SER A 259 -6.50 -4.72 19.97
CA SER A 259 -5.18 -4.33 20.45
C SER A 259 -5.20 -2.94 21.08
N PHE A 260 -5.90 -1.99 20.49
CA PHE A 260 -6.07 -0.65 21.02
C PHE A 260 -6.84 -0.65 22.35
N ILE A 261 -7.96 -1.39 22.42
CA ILE A 261 -8.74 -1.54 23.66
C ILE A 261 -7.87 -2.15 24.77
N ALA A 262 -7.14 -3.23 24.47
CA ALA A 262 -6.24 -3.86 25.42
C ALA A 262 -5.12 -2.91 25.88
N ALA A 263 -4.50 -2.17 24.95
CA ALA A 263 -3.48 -1.19 25.28
C ALA A 263 -4.05 -0.08 26.19
N PHE A 264 -5.22 0.45 25.86
CA PHE A 264 -5.88 1.50 26.63
C PHE A 264 -6.21 1.06 28.05
N LEU A 265 -6.70 -0.18 28.23
CA LEU A 265 -6.95 -0.76 29.56
C LEU A 265 -5.65 -0.95 30.36
N ALA A 266 -4.54 -1.21 29.69
CA ALA A 266 -3.24 -1.39 30.34
C ALA A 266 -2.53 -0.06 30.67
N LYS A 267 -2.97 1.08 30.13
CA LYS A 267 -2.24 2.37 30.20
C LYS A 267 -1.99 2.86 31.63
N ASP A 268 -2.90 2.55 32.54
CA ASP A 268 -2.88 3.01 33.94
C ASP A 268 -2.20 2.00 34.88
N PHE A 269 -1.76 0.85 34.35
CA PHE A 269 -1.00 -0.08 35.17
C PHE A 269 0.38 0.49 35.48
N PRO A 270 0.91 0.24 36.69
CA PRO A 270 2.29 0.54 37.04
C PRO A 270 3.20 -0.39 36.21
N ASP A 271 3.40 -0.02 34.95
CA ASP A 271 4.15 -0.78 33.97
C ASP A 271 5.57 -0.23 33.85
N ARG A 272 6.51 -1.13 33.53
CA ARG A 272 7.93 -0.80 33.44
C ARG A 272 8.13 0.27 32.35
N PHE A 273 8.70 1.41 32.73
CA PHE A 273 9.09 2.48 31.80
C PHE A 273 7.93 3.09 30.97
N ASN A 274 6.70 3.11 31.48
CA ASN A 274 5.51 3.60 30.77
C ASN A 274 5.27 2.88 29.43
N GLU A 275 5.65 1.60 29.33
CA GLU A 275 5.55 0.83 28.10
C GLU A 275 4.10 0.73 27.59
N ALA A 276 3.12 0.40 28.44
CA ALA A 276 1.72 0.37 28.05
C ALA A 276 1.21 1.71 27.46
N LYS A 277 1.70 2.85 27.95
CA LYS A 277 1.36 4.18 27.40
C LYS A 277 1.92 4.37 26.00
N ASN A 278 3.16 3.95 25.77
CA ASN A 278 3.79 4.00 24.45
C ASN A 278 3.09 3.08 23.44
N ILE A 279 2.70 1.87 23.86
CA ILE A 279 1.91 0.95 23.04
C ILE A 279 0.55 1.56 22.71
N THR A 280 -0.13 2.18 23.68
CA THR A 280 -1.43 2.84 23.47
C THR A 280 -1.34 3.96 22.44
N PHE A 281 -0.34 4.84 22.59
CA PHE A 281 -0.09 5.91 21.63
C PHE A 281 0.19 5.36 20.23
N SER A 282 0.98 4.30 20.14
CA SER A 282 1.27 3.63 18.88
C SER A 282 0.03 3.02 18.22
N MET A 283 -0.81 2.33 18.99
CA MET A 283 -2.04 1.71 18.48
C MET A 283 -3.09 2.75 18.09
N LEU A 284 -3.14 3.88 18.79
CA LEU A 284 -3.98 5.01 18.40
C LEU A 284 -3.56 5.55 17.03
N GLY A 285 -2.27 5.88 16.87
CA GLY A 285 -1.73 6.36 15.59
C GLY A 285 -1.94 5.36 14.46
N PHE A 286 -1.74 4.07 14.73
CA PHE A 286 -2.05 2.99 13.79
C PHE A 286 -3.51 3.03 13.34
N CYS A 287 -4.46 3.04 14.28
CA CYS A 287 -5.89 3.09 13.94
C CYS A 287 -6.26 4.34 13.14
N SER A 288 -5.70 5.51 13.49
CA SER A 288 -5.93 6.76 12.76
C SER A 288 -5.46 6.68 11.31
N VAL A 289 -4.29 6.09 11.05
CA VAL A 289 -3.76 5.89 9.68
C VAL A 289 -4.70 5.02 8.86
N TRP A 290 -5.19 3.91 9.41
CA TRP A 290 -6.08 3.00 8.69
C TRP A 290 -7.49 3.55 8.49
N VAL A 291 -8.00 4.36 9.42
CA VAL A 291 -9.26 5.08 9.22
C VAL A 291 -9.12 6.12 8.10
N ALA A 292 -8.00 6.83 8.02
CA ALA A 292 -7.72 7.80 6.96
C ALA A 292 -7.42 7.12 5.60
N PHE A 293 -6.88 5.91 5.61
CA PHE A 293 -6.61 5.12 4.41
C PHE A 293 -7.88 4.86 3.59
N VAL A 294 -9.00 4.49 4.22
CA VAL A 294 -10.24 4.13 3.50
C VAL A 294 -10.72 5.23 2.55
N PRO A 295 -10.98 6.48 2.99
CA PRO A 295 -11.41 7.54 2.08
C PRO A 295 -10.32 7.94 1.07
N ALA A 296 -9.04 7.92 1.47
CA ALA A 296 -7.94 8.24 0.58
C ALA A 296 -7.77 7.22 -0.55
N TYR A 297 -7.95 5.93 -0.25
CA TYR A 297 -7.92 4.83 -1.20
C TYR A 297 -9.08 4.92 -2.19
N LEU A 298 -10.30 5.14 -1.70
CA LEU A 298 -11.50 5.28 -2.54
C LEU A 298 -11.49 6.53 -3.43
N SER A 299 -10.79 7.59 -3.00
CA SER A 299 -10.68 8.84 -3.76
C SER A 299 -9.52 8.85 -4.78
N SER A 300 -8.58 7.91 -4.65
CA SER A 300 -7.39 7.83 -5.50
C SER A 300 -7.59 6.86 -6.67
N LYS A 301 -6.87 7.09 -7.78
CA LYS A 301 -6.90 6.23 -8.96
C LYS A 301 -5.49 5.88 -9.43
N GLY A 302 -5.33 4.73 -10.08
CA GLY A 302 -4.08 4.29 -10.70
C GLY A 302 -2.92 4.16 -9.70
N SER A 303 -1.73 4.64 -10.08
CA SER A 303 -0.50 4.55 -9.28
C SER A 303 -0.60 5.24 -7.91
N ARG A 304 -1.38 6.33 -7.80
CA ARG A 304 -1.59 7.05 -6.53
C ARG A 304 -2.35 6.22 -5.50
N MET A 305 -3.30 5.39 -5.92
CA MET A 305 -4.05 4.50 -5.04
C MET A 305 -3.11 3.48 -4.36
N VAL A 306 -2.18 2.91 -5.12
CA VAL A 306 -1.14 2.01 -4.61
C VAL A 306 -0.17 2.74 -3.67
N ALA A 307 0.21 3.97 -4.01
CA ALA A 307 1.07 4.79 -3.16
C ALA A 307 0.43 5.10 -1.79
N VAL A 308 -0.87 5.38 -1.75
CA VAL A 308 -1.62 5.60 -0.49
C VAL A 308 -1.61 4.35 0.39
N GLU A 309 -1.73 3.17 -0.21
CA GLU A 309 -1.64 1.89 0.51
C GLU A 309 -0.24 1.66 1.10
N ILE A 310 0.81 1.85 0.29
CA ILE A 310 2.20 1.77 0.77
C ILE A 310 2.44 2.76 1.92
N PHE A 311 1.99 4.01 1.77
CA PHE A 311 2.13 5.03 2.79
C PHE A 311 1.45 4.62 4.11
N ALA A 312 0.24 4.06 4.05
CA ALA A 312 -0.47 3.56 5.24
C ALA A 312 0.30 2.42 5.91
N ILE A 313 0.85 1.47 5.14
CA ILE A 313 1.65 0.35 5.65
C ILE A 313 2.94 0.86 6.32
N LEU A 314 3.70 1.73 5.63
CA LEU A 314 4.97 2.27 6.12
C LEU A 314 4.78 3.12 7.37
N SER A 315 3.84 4.07 7.35
CA SER A 315 3.60 4.99 8.47
C SER A 315 3.10 4.25 9.72
N SER A 316 2.15 3.32 9.57
CA SER A 316 1.64 2.54 10.71
C SER A 316 2.71 1.62 11.31
N SER A 317 3.51 0.96 10.47
CA SER A 317 4.63 0.10 10.90
C SER A 317 5.78 0.91 11.54
N ALA A 318 6.10 2.08 10.98
CA ALA A 318 7.08 3.00 11.55
C ALA A 318 6.61 3.55 12.92
N GLY A 319 5.32 3.82 13.07
CA GLY A 319 4.71 4.19 14.35
C GLY A 319 4.93 3.12 15.42
N LEU A 320 4.66 1.84 15.09
CA LEU A 320 4.94 0.69 15.96
C LEU A 320 6.42 0.60 16.34
N LEU A 321 7.31 0.70 15.36
CA LEU A 321 8.76 0.68 15.59
C LEU A 321 9.19 1.82 16.54
N GLY A 322 8.86 3.05 16.18
CA GLY A 322 9.29 4.24 16.90
C GLY A 322 8.74 4.30 18.32
N CYS A 323 7.44 4.10 18.51
CA CYS A 323 6.81 4.25 19.82
C CYS A 323 7.19 3.12 20.78
N ILE A 324 7.28 1.87 20.30
CA ILE A 324 7.51 0.71 21.18
C ILE A 324 9.00 0.50 21.46
N PHE A 325 9.88 0.75 20.48
CA PHE A 325 11.29 0.39 20.59
C PHE A 325 12.24 1.58 20.80
N ALA A 326 11.94 2.78 20.30
CA ALA A 326 12.84 3.92 20.49
C ALA A 326 13.08 4.27 21.97
N PRO A 327 12.07 4.26 22.87
CA PRO A 327 12.30 4.47 24.30
C PRO A 327 13.22 3.41 24.93
N LYS A 328 13.19 2.17 24.42
CA LYS A 328 14.02 1.07 24.91
C LYS A 328 15.46 1.19 24.44
N CYS A 329 15.66 1.51 23.17
CA CYS A 329 16.97 1.82 22.63
C CYS A 329 17.60 3.02 23.35
N TYR A 330 16.81 4.06 23.65
CA TYR A 330 17.26 5.21 24.44
C TYR A 330 17.79 4.78 25.82
N ILE A 331 17.05 3.93 26.54
CA ILE A 331 17.50 3.45 27.86
C ILE A 331 18.76 2.59 27.73
N ILE A 332 18.84 1.71 26.73
CA ILE A 332 20.00 0.82 26.55
C ILE A 332 21.29 1.61 26.29
N PHE A 333 21.25 2.67 25.49
CA PHE A 333 22.45 3.42 25.11
C PHE A 333 22.76 4.63 26.00
N ILE A 334 21.73 5.38 26.41
CA ILE A 334 21.91 6.69 27.04
C ILE A 334 21.74 6.61 28.57
N ARG A 335 21.00 5.61 29.06
CA ARG A 335 20.70 5.41 30.49
C ARG A 335 20.98 3.97 30.97
N PRO A 336 22.19 3.42 30.75
CA PRO A 336 22.50 2.03 31.10
C PRO A 336 22.38 1.74 32.60
N GLU A 337 22.44 2.75 33.47
CA GLU A 337 22.24 2.62 34.92
C GLU A 337 20.85 2.08 35.28
N LEU A 338 19.84 2.36 34.44
CA LEU A 338 18.47 1.84 34.59
C LEU A 338 18.34 0.38 34.12
N ASN A 339 19.39 -0.19 33.52
CA ASN A 339 19.46 -1.57 33.03
C ASN A 339 20.11 -2.54 34.05
N THR A 340 20.29 -2.12 35.30
CA THR A 340 20.81 -2.99 36.37
C THR A 340 19.68 -3.76 37.06
N ARG A 341 19.94 -5.04 37.42
CA ARG A 341 18.92 -5.89 38.07
C ARG A 341 18.34 -5.27 39.34
N VAL A 342 19.16 -4.54 40.11
CA VAL A 342 18.76 -3.90 41.37
C VAL A 342 17.71 -2.80 41.14
N VAL A 343 17.93 -1.92 40.14
CA VAL A 343 17.00 -0.83 39.82
C VAL A 343 15.71 -1.36 39.18
N VAL A 344 15.81 -2.42 38.37
CA VAL A 344 14.63 -3.06 37.75
C VAL A 344 13.77 -3.78 38.80
N VAL A 345 14.37 -4.42 39.81
CA VAL A 345 13.64 -5.10 40.90
C VAL A 345 13.06 -4.10 41.91
N ALA A 346 13.78 -3.04 42.26
CA ALA A 346 13.30 -2.00 43.19
C ALA A 346 12.09 -1.20 42.66
N ARG A 347 11.90 -1.13 41.33
CA ARG A 347 10.69 -0.56 40.71
C ARG A 347 9.54 -1.56 40.53
N ASN A 348 9.77 -2.86 40.77
CA ASN A 348 8.73 -3.91 40.71
C ASN A 348 8.09 -4.19 42.08
N GLN A 349 8.55 -3.54 43.15
CA GLN A 349 7.95 -3.54 44.49
C GLN A 349 7.08 -2.29 44.66
#